data_AF-A0AAV2H5W9-F1
#
_entry.id   AF-A0AAV2H5W9-F1
#
_cell.length_a   1.000
_cell.length_b   1.000
_cell.length_c   1.000
_cell.angle_alpha   90.00
_cell.angle_beta   90.00
_cell.angle_gamma   90.00
#
_symmetry.space_group_name_H-M   'P 1'
#
loop_
_entity.id
_entity.type
_entity.pdbx_description
1 polymer ?
#
loop_
_entity_poly.entity_id
_entity_poly.type
_entity_poly.pdbx_seq_one_letter_code
_entity_poly.pdbx_strand_id
1 'polypeptide(L)' 'MSEDIEKQLAEKMKTRKFSVQMDQSTFRDSEAVFVTYVRSIDKGHFAGKMMFCKSLESISTA' A
#
# COMPACT_ATOMS: atom_id res chain seq x y z
N MET A 1 2.57 -11.06 -15.65
CA MET A 1 2.09 -11.57 -14.34
C MET A 1 1.68 -10.46 -13.38
N SER A 2 2.42 -9.34 -13.27
CA SER A 2 2.04 -8.21 -12.38
C SER A 2 0.77 -7.47 -12.82
N GLU A 3 0.61 -7.24 -14.14
CA GLU A 3 -0.53 -6.47 -14.67
C GLU A 3 -1.89 -7.13 -14.41
N ASP A 4 -1.97 -8.47 -14.46
CA ASP A 4 -3.20 -9.21 -14.12
C ASP A 4 -3.60 -9.05 -12.66
N ILE A 5 -2.62 -8.94 -11.77
CA ILE A 5 -2.83 -8.79 -10.33
C ILE A 5 -3.37 -7.39 -10.01
N GLU A 6 -2.86 -6.37 -10.71
CA GLU A 6 -3.32 -4.98 -10.58
C GLU A 6 -4.73 -4.81 -11.15
N LYS A 7 -5.01 -5.37 -12.34
CA LYS A 7 -6.35 -5.36 -12.93
C LYS A 7 -7.38 -6.01 -12.02
N GLN A 8 -7.08 -7.20 -11.49
CA GLN A 8 -7.99 -7.89 -10.56
C GLN A 8 -8.23 -7.08 -9.27
N LEU A 9 -7.20 -6.38 -8.77
CA LEU A 9 -7.35 -5.54 -7.59
C LEU A 9 -8.21 -4.31 -7.91
N ALA A 10 -8.00 -3.66 -9.05
CA ALA A 10 -8.78 -2.51 -9.50
C ALA A 10 -10.27 -2.87 -9.66
N GLU A 11 -10.58 -4.01 -10.30
CA GLU A 11 -11.95 -4.50 -10.45
C GLU A 11 -12.61 -4.81 -9.09
N LYS A 12 -11.87 -5.38 -8.14
CA LYS A 12 -12.36 -5.60 -6.77
C LYS A 12 -12.60 -4.29 -6.02
N MET A 13 -11.76 -3.28 -6.22
CA MET A 13 -11.92 -1.97 -5.57
C MET A 13 -13.10 -1.18 -6.10
N LYS A 14 -13.45 -1.29 -7.38
CA LYS A 14 -14.63 -0.62 -7.98
C LYS A 14 -15.96 -1.06 -7.35
N THR A 15 -16.03 -2.31 -6.90
CA THR A 15 -17.29 -2.94 -6.46
C THR A 15 -17.45 -2.97 -4.94
N ARG A 16 -16.43 -2.58 -4.17
CA ARG A 16 -16.38 -2.80 -2.73
C ARG A 16 -15.92 -1.56 -1.98
N LYS A 17 -16.37 -1.45 -0.73
CA LYS A 17 -15.81 -0.45 0.19
C LYS A 17 -14.39 -0.87 0.56
N PHE A 18 -13.47 0.04 0.36
CA PHE A 18 -12.09 -0.09 0.77
C PHE A 18 -11.65 1.17 1.50
N SER A 19 -10.57 1.03 2.25
CA SER A 19 -9.84 2.12 2.87
C SER A 19 -8.40 2.04 2.41
N VAL A 20 -7.77 3.20 2.28
CA VAL A 20 -6.33 3.30 2.03
C VAL A 20 -5.68 3.71 3.34
N GLN A 21 -4.72 2.92 3.79
CA GLN A 21 -3.87 3.28 4.92
C GLN A 21 -2.49 3.64 4.40
N MET A 22 -2.06 4.84 4.75
CA MET A 22 -0.72 5.34 4.52
C MET A 22 0.03 5.37 5.85
N ASP A 23 1.27 4.91 5.85
CA ASP A 23 2.11 4.82 7.04
C ASP A 23 3.55 5.20 6.70
N GLN A 24 4.25 5.81 7.65
CA GLN A 24 5.69 6.00 7.59
C GLN A 24 6.33 5.05 8.59
N SER A 25 7.17 4.16 8.09
CA SER A 25 7.91 3.21 8.89
C SER A 25 9.41 3.50 8.78
N THR A 26 10.19 3.16 9.80
CA THR A 26 11.66 3.26 9.75
C THR A 26 12.23 1.85 9.72
N PHE A 27 12.98 1.52 8.67
CA PHE A 27 13.69 0.25 8.60
C PHE A 27 14.98 0.29 9.43
N ARG A 28 15.57 -0.88 9.67
CA ARG A 28 16.93 -0.96 10.22
C ARG A 28 17.85 -0.17 9.27
N ASP A 29 18.73 0.65 9.83
CA ASP A 29 19.58 1.65 9.13
C ASP A 29 18.97 3.06 8.92
N SER A 30 17.92 3.43 9.65
CA SER A 30 17.32 4.78 9.66
C SER A 30 16.73 5.24 8.32
N GLU A 31 16.54 4.30 7.38
CA GLU A 31 15.82 4.57 6.14
C GLU A 31 14.32 4.70 6.46
N ALA A 32 13.81 5.92 6.29
CA ALA A 32 12.38 6.17 6.35
C ALA A 32 11.73 5.64 5.08
N VAL A 33 10.70 4.82 5.22
CA VAL A 33 9.90 4.30 4.11
C VAL A 33 8.46 4.73 4.27
N PHE A 34 7.87 5.17 3.16
CA PHE A 34 6.44 5.41 3.04
C PHE A 34 5.77 4.16 2.49
N VAL A 35 4.85 3.62 3.26
CA VAL A 35 4.12 2.41 2.91
C VAL A 35 2.65 2.71 2.78
N THR A 36 2.03 2.19 1.72
CA THR A 36 0.58 2.28 1.55
C THR A 36 -0.04 0.91 1.37
N TYR A 37 -1.15 0.71 2.06
CA TYR A 37 -1.97 -0.50 2.05
C TYR A 37 -3.39 -0.16 1.60
N VAL A 38 -3.95 -1.03 0.77
CA VAL A 38 -5.40 -1.08 0.55
C VAL A 38 -5.98 -2.12 1.49
N ARG A 39 -7.02 -1.72 2.24
CA ARG A 39 -7.73 -2.55 3.21
C ARG A 39 -9.19 -2.65 2.79
N SER A 40 -9.68 -3.87 2.66
CA SER A 40 -11.08 -4.14 2.30
C SER A 40 -11.61 -5.31 3.14
N ILE A 41 -12.94 -5.41 3.22
CA ILE A 41 -13.59 -6.61 3.77
C ILE A 41 -13.99 -7.48 2.59
N ASP A 42 -13.41 -8.68 2.49
CA ASP A 42 -13.76 -9.70 1.51
C ASP A 42 -14.42 -10.88 2.22
N LYS A 43 -15.69 -11.17 1.91
CA LYS A 43 -16.46 -12.29 2.49
C LYS A 43 -16.40 -12.32 4.04
N GLY A 44 -16.42 -11.15 4.68
CA GLY A 44 -16.34 -11.04 6.14
C GLY A 44 -14.92 -11.09 6.71
N HIS A 45 -13.90 -11.32 5.88
CA HIS A 45 -12.50 -11.32 6.29
C HIS A 45 -11.82 -10.01 5.92
N PHE A 46 -10.94 -9.54 6.80
CA PHE A 46 -10.11 -8.38 6.54
C PHE A 46 -9.01 -8.76 5.54
N ALA A 47 -9.05 -8.16 4.36
CA ALA A 47 -8.06 -8.33 3.32
C ALA A 47 -7.24 -7.04 3.19
N GLY A 48 -6.01 -7.08 3.67
CA GLY A 48 -5.01 -6.03 3.50
C GLY A 48 -4.03 -6.40 2.39
N LYS A 49 -3.76 -5.47 1.47
CA LYS A 49 -2.74 -5.64 0.44
C LYS A 49 -1.84 -4.42 0.38
N MET A 50 -0.53 -4.63 0.49
CA MET A 50 0.48 -3.60 0.30
C MET A 50 0.50 -3.18 -1.18
N MET A 51 0.42 -1.88 -1.42
CA MET A 51 0.38 -1.30 -2.77
C MET A 51 1.77 -0.83 -3.18
N PHE A 52 2.38 0.00 -2.34
CA PHE A 52 3.71 0.55 -2.60
C PHE A 52 4.48 0.75 -1.31
N CYS A 53 5.78 0.52 -1.41
CA CYS A 53 6.80 0.91 -0.45
C CYS A 53 7.74 1.85 -1.18
N LYS A 54 7.91 3.08 -0.70
CA LYS A 54 8.89 4.01 -1.25
C LYS A 54 9.85 4.43 -0.17
N SER A 55 11.14 4.40 -0.46
CA SER A 55 12.12 5.09 0.36
C SER A 55 11.84 6.59 0.33
N LEU A 56 11.90 7.20 1.51
CA LEU A 56 11.85 8.65 1.67
C LEU A 56 13.30 9.11 1.70
N GLU A 57 13.82 9.53 0.55
CA GLU A 57 15.11 10.20 0.49
C GLU A 57 15.02 11.50 1.30
N SER A 58 16.01 11.72 2.17
CA SER A 58 16.14 13.01 2.83
C SER A 58 16.49 14.05 1.77
N ILE A 59 15.53 14.90 1.41
CA ILE A 59 15.80 16.11 0.63
C ILE A 59 16.50 17.09 1.58
N SER A 60 17.77 16.80 1.90
CA SER A 60 18.64 17.76 2.57
C SER A 60 19.09 18.78 1.54
N THR A 61 18.19 19.68 1.15
CA THR A 61 18.60 20.93 0.49
C THR A 61 19.29 21.76 1.56
N ALA A 62 20.62 21.81 1.48
CA ALA A 62 21.49 22.65 2.32
C ALA A 62 21.25 24.15 2.07
#